data_AF-A0AA42XGE1-F1
#
_entry.id   AF-A0AA42XGE1-F1
#
_cell.length_a   1.000
_cell.length_b   1.000
_cell.length_c   1.000
_cell.angle_alpha   90.00
_cell.angle_beta   90.00
_cell.angle_gamma   90.00
#
_symmetry.space_group_name_H-M   'P 1'
#
loop_
_entity.id
_entity.type
_entity.pdbx_description
1 polymer ?
#
loop_
_entity_poly.entity_id
_entity_poly.type
_entity_poly.pdbx_seq_one_letter_code
_entity_poly.pdbx_strand_id
1 'polypeptide(L)'
;MLLQEIQHQFKQSKEQFNEDFCLRIHRSLSWLQQAEQAQQAQDFDSQFIFLWIAFNAAYAKDLGAGIRSVDKGLFVQFIYRTCHLDQQHHIYDSVWNTFSGSIRIILNNKFTFQQFWDYHNGLITETEWLESFERNKQKALNALSQKDTPEILVAVFNHLYTLRNQIIHGGATFN
;
A
#
# COMPACT_ATOMS: atom_id res chain seq x y z
N MET A 1 -14.82 14.13 -3.42
CA MET A 1 -14.40 15.55 -3.45
C MET A 1 -12.92 15.70 -3.77
N LEU A 2 -12.04 14.77 -3.36
CA LEU A 2 -10.58 14.92 -3.47
C LEU A 2 -9.97 14.77 -4.89
N LEU A 3 -10.46 13.85 -5.74
CA LEU A 3 -9.79 13.54 -7.01
C LEU A 3 -9.82 14.68 -8.04
N GLN A 4 -10.97 15.33 -8.22
CA GLN A 4 -11.11 16.42 -9.20
C GLN A 4 -10.21 17.60 -8.87
N GLU A 5 -10.04 17.91 -7.58
CA GLU A 5 -9.16 18.97 -7.10
C GLU A 5 -7.68 18.65 -7.40
N ILE A 6 -7.24 17.42 -7.10
CA ILE A 6 -5.87 16.97 -7.41
C ILE A 6 -5.61 16.98 -8.92
N GLN A 7 -6.56 16.51 -9.74
CA GLN A 7 -6.44 16.55 -11.19
C GLN A 7 -6.33 17.98 -11.73
N HIS A 8 -7.12 18.91 -11.18
CA HIS A 8 -7.07 20.32 -11.55
C HIS A 8 -5.72 20.95 -11.18
N GLN A 9 -5.26 20.73 -9.94
CA GLN A 9 -3.97 21.22 -9.46
C GLN A 9 -2.81 20.67 -10.30
N PHE A 10 -2.82 19.37 -10.62
CA PHE A 10 -1.81 18.75 -11.47
C PHE A 10 -1.82 19.38 -12.87
N LYS A 11 -3.00 19.60 -13.47
CA LYS A 11 -3.11 20.24 -14.80
C LYS A 11 -2.54 21.65 -14.81
N GLN A 12 -2.76 22.43 -13.76
CA GLN A 12 -2.25 23.81 -13.64
C GLN A 12 -0.73 23.88 -13.41
N SER A 13 -0.16 22.89 -12.74
CA SER A 13 1.25 22.88 -12.34
C SER A 13 2.13 21.97 -13.21
N LYS A 14 1.55 21.24 -14.18
CA LYS A 14 2.24 20.23 -14.99
C LYS A 14 3.54 20.74 -15.63
N GLU A 15 3.54 21.96 -16.15
CA GLU A 15 4.70 22.57 -16.82
C GLU A 15 5.89 22.82 -15.88
N GLN A 16 5.68 22.77 -14.56
CA GLN A 16 6.71 22.96 -13.54
C GLN A 16 7.49 21.67 -13.23
N PHE A 17 7.02 20.51 -13.71
CA PHE A 17 7.61 19.21 -13.42
C PHE A 17 8.22 18.57 -14.67
N ASN A 18 9.18 17.67 -14.46
CA ASN A 18 9.76 16.89 -15.56
C ASN A 18 8.75 15.88 -16.12
N GLU A 19 9.05 15.36 -17.32
CA GLU A 19 8.15 14.47 -18.05
C GLU A 19 7.92 13.13 -17.32
N ASP A 20 8.95 12.55 -16.69
CA ASP A 20 8.83 11.32 -15.89
C ASP A 20 7.80 11.48 -14.76
N PHE A 21 7.93 12.54 -13.96
CA PHE A 21 6.98 12.84 -12.89
C PHE A 21 5.57 13.03 -13.47
N CYS A 22 5.44 13.82 -14.53
CA CYS A 22 4.15 14.07 -15.17
C CYS A 22 3.48 12.77 -15.63
N LEU A 23 4.23 11.86 -16.23
CA LEU A 23 3.73 10.58 -16.72
C LEU A 23 3.27 9.69 -15.56
N ARG A 24 4.06 9.63 -14.48
CA ARG A 24 3.74 8.85 -13.26
C ARG A 24 2.47 9.33 -12.60
N ILE A 25 2.35 10.64 -12.37
CA ILE A 25 1.15 11.24 -11.76
C ILE A 25 -0.06 11.10 -12.68
N HIS A 26 0.09 11.30 -13.99
CA HIS A 26 -1.01 11.08 -14.93
C HIS A 26 -1.56 9.64 -14.86
N ARG A 27 -0.67 8.63 -14.90
CA ARG A 27 -1.05 7.22 -14.76
C ARG A 27 -1.70 6.93 -13.40
N SER A 28 -1.12 7.46 -12.33
CA SER A 28 -1.66 7.30 -10.98
C SER A 28 -3.09 7.81 -10.88
N LEU A 29 -3.33 9.03 -11.39
CA LEU A 29 -4.65 9.66 -11.38
C LEU A 29 -5.67 8.94 -12.26
N SER A 30 -5.26 8.38 -13.40
CA SER A 30 -6.18 7.61 -14.26
C SER A 30 -6.65 6.32 -13.57
N TRP A 31 -5.75 5.63 -12.87
CA TRP A 31 -6.11 4.42 -12.11
C TRP A 31 -6.93 4.74 -10.87
N LEU A 32 -6.63 5.85 -10.19
CA LEU A 32 -7.43 6.32 -9.05
C LEU A 32 -8.87 6.65 -9.49
N GLN A 33 -9.07 7.23 -10.67
CA GLN A 33 -10.41 7.46 -11.22
C GLN A 33 -11.17 6.15 -11.45
N GLN A 34 -10.51 5.09 -11.94
CA GLN A 34 -11.13 3.78 -12.08
C GLN A 34 -11.46 3.15 -10.72
N ALA A 35 -10.61 3.36 -9.71
CA ALA A 35 -10.91 2.91 -8.35
C ALA A 35 -12.17 3.59 -7.77
N GLU A 36 -12.37 4.89 -7.99
CA GLU A 36 -13.59 5.58 -7.56
C GLU A 36 -14.85 5.03 -8.27
N GLN A 37 -14.75 4.66 -9.55
CA GLN A 37 -15.85 4.03 -10.29
C GLN A 37 -16.17 2.62 -9.77
N ALA A 38 -15.14 1.81 -9.52
CA ALA A 38 -15.30 0.48 -8.93
C ALA A 38 -15.96 0.56 -7.54
N GLN A 39 -15.57 1.55 -6.73
CA GLN A 39 -16.22 1.82 -5.44
C GLN A 39 -17.72 2.12 -5.57
N GLN A 40 -18.11 2.94 -6.56
CA GLN A 40 -19.52 3.27 -6.81
C GLN A 40 -20.33 2.04 -7.23
N ALA A 41 -19.69 1.12 -7.96
CA ALA A 41 -20.28 -0.17 -8.35
C ALA A 41 -20.24 -1.23 -7.22
N GLN A 42 -19.67 -0.90 -6.05
CA GLN A 42 -19.43 -1.82 -4.93
C GLN A 42 -18.51 -3.01 -5.31
N ASP A 43 -17.66 -2.84 -6.31
CA ASP A 43 -16.64 -3.81 -6.72
C ASP A 43 -15.33 -3.52 -5.97
N PHE A 44 -15.22 -4.09 -4.77
CA PHE A 44 -14.09 -3.84 -3.87
C PHE A 44 -12.80 -4.53 -4.31
N ASP A 45 -12.89 -5.69 -4.96
CA ASP A 45 -11.72 -6.41 -5.48
C ASP A 45 -11.07 -5.58 -6.61
N SER A 46 -11.85 -5.10 -7.57
CA SER A 46 -11.35 -4.20 -8.62
C SER A 46 -10.87 -2.87 -8.05
N GLN A 47 -11.62 -2.27 -7.10
CA GLN A 47 -11.20 -1.03 -6.45
C GLN A 47 -9.81 -1.19 -5.82
N PHE A 48 -9.59 -2.26 -5.06
CA PHE A 48 -8.32 -2.52 -4.41
C PHE A 48 -7.18 -2.68 -5.41
N ILE A 49 -7.39 -3.44 -6.49
CA ILE A 49 -6.39 -3.61 -7.55
C ILE A 49 -6.09 -2.26 -8.25
N PHE A 50 -7.10 -1.45 -8.55
CA PHE A 50 -6.88 -0.14 -9.18
C PHE A 50 -6.15 0.84 -8.25
N LEU A 51 -6.45 0.85 -6.95
CA LEU A 51 -5.70 1.62 -5.96
C LEU A 51 -4.23 1.18 -5.89
N TRP A 52 -3.99 -0.14 -5.93
CA TRP A 52 -2.63 -0.68 -5.94
C TRP A 52 -1.84 -0.24 -7.17
N ILE A 53 -2.47 -0.26 -8.36
CA ILE A 53 -1.83 0.21 -9.59
C ILE A 53 -1.60 1.73 -9.54
N ALA A 54 -2.57 2.51 -9.06
CA ALA A 54 -2.43 3.95 -8.89
C ALA A 54 -1.24 4.30 -7.98
N PHE A 55 -1.11 3.59 -6.86
CA PHE A 55 0.02 3.73 -5.94
C PHE A 55 1.36 3.36 -6.61
N ASN A 56 1.43 2.21 -7.30
CA ASN A 56 2.61 1.79 -8.05
C ASN A 56 3.04 2.83 -9.10
N ALA A 57 2.09 3.39 -9.83
CA ALA A 57 2.38 4.41 -10.83
C ALA A 57 2.99 5.68 -10.20
N ALA A 58 2.61 6.04 -8.97
CA ALA A 58 3.13 7.23 -8.30
C ALA A 58 4.60 7.08 -7.88
N TYR A 59 5.02 5.91 -7.40
CA TYR A 59 6.38 5.72 -6.85
C TYR A 59 7.38 5.07 -7.80
N ALA A 60 6.93 4.33 -8.82
CA ALA A 60 7.82 3.58 -9.72
C ALA A 60 8.60 4.52 -10.65
N LYS A 61 9.84 4.88 -10.31
CA LYS A 61 10.79 5.53 -11.23
C LYS A 61 11.43 4.46 -12.12
N ASP A 62 11.30 4.59 -13.44
CA ASP A 62 11.91 3.73 -14.48
C ASP A 62 12.19 2.29 -14.04
N LEU A 63 11.18 1.42 -14.18
CA LEU A 63 11.36 -0.02 -14.04
C LEU A 63 12.16 -0.55 -15.24
N GLY A 64 13.47 -0.34 -15.22
CA GLY A 64 14.41 -1.09 -16.04
C GLY A 64 14.17 -2.59 -15.85
N ALA A 65 14.19 -3.36 -16.93
CA ALA A 65 13.83 -4.77 -16.97
C ALA A 65 14.64 -5.60 -15.96
N GLY A 66 14.06 -5.87 -14.79
CA GLY A 66 14.66 -6.77 -13.81
C GLY A 66 14.29 -6.45 -12.36
N ILE A 67 13.01 -6.43 -12.00
CA ILE A 67 12.61 -5.95 -10.67
C ILE A 67 11.49 -6.80 -10.09
N ARG A 68 11.85 -7.66 -9.12
CA ARG A 68 10.95 -8.22 -8.10
C ARG A 68 11.52 -8.02 -6.69
N SER A 69 12.86 -8.00 -6.54
CA SER A 69 13.54 -7.69 -5.27
C SER A 69 13.78 -6.19 -5.05
N VAL A 70 13.96 -5.41 -6.12
CA VAL A 70 14.17 -3.95 -6.06
C VAL A 70 12.89 -3.21 -5.63
N ASP A 71 11.70 -3.79 -5.88
CA ASP A 71 10.40 -3.19 -5.59
C ASP A 71 10.17 -2.90 -4.10
N LYS A 72 10.54 -3.84 -3.21
CA LYS A 72 10.29 -3.65 -1.77
C LYS A 72 11.12 -2.50 -1.19
N GLY A 73 12.37 -2.35 -1.63
CA GLY A 73 13.25 -1.27 -1.17
C GLY A 73 12.76 0.11 -1.63
N LEU A 74 12.37 0.23 -2.90
CA LEU A 74 11.84 1.48 -3.47
C LEU A 74 10.51 1.89 -2.82
N PHE A 75 9.62 0.92 -2.60
CA PHE A 75 8.35 1.14 -1.90
C PHE A 75 8.58 1.69 -0.48
N VAL A 76 9.46 1.06 0.31
CA VAL A 76 9.76 1.53 1.69
C VAL A 76 10.32 2.95 1.66
N GLN A 77 11.29 3.22 0.77
CA GLN A 77 11.85 4.57 0.63
C GLN A 77 10.78 5.61 0.27
N PHE A 78 9.82 5.24 -0.59
CA PHE A 78 8.71 6.11 -0.95
C PHE A 78 7.79 6.42 0.23
N ILE A 79 7.44 5.42 1.05
CA ILE A 79 6.63 5.63 2.27
C ILE A 79 7.33 6.59 3.23
N TYR A 80 8.61 6.33 3.54
CA TYR A 80 9.38 7.19 4.43
C TYR A 80 9.50 8.62 3.87
N ARG A 81 9.76 8.77 2.57
CA ARG A 81 9.87 10.08 1.93
C ARG A 81 8.54 10.84 1.98
N THR A 82 7.43 10.17 1.72
CA THR A 82 6.10 10.81 1.68
C THR A 82 5.68 11.23 3.10
N CYS A 83 5.91 10.40 4.11
CA CYS A 83 5.67 10.77 5.51
C CYS A 83 6.56 11.95 5.96
N HIS A 84 7.81 12.00 5.52
CA HIS A 84 8.69 13.13 5.83
C HIS A 84 8.21 14.45 5.20
N LEU A 85 7.55 14.39 4.03
CA LEU A 85 6.98 15.55 3.35
C LEU A 85 5.58 15.92 3.88
N ASP A 86 4.99 15.13 4.78
CA ASP A 86 3.64 15.33 5.33
C ASP A 86 3.59 16.44 6.40
N GLN A 87 4.00 17.65 6.04
CA GLN A 87 4.07 18.80 6.96
C GLN A 87 2.70 19.24 7.48
N GLN A 88 1.62 18.90 6.76
CA GLN A 88 0.24 19.19 7.14
C GLN A 88 -0.45 18.02 7.87
N HIS A 89 0.30 16.94 8.16
CA HIS A 89 -0.18 15.77 8.89
C HIS A 89 -1.38 15.04 8.26
N HIS A 90 -1.58 15.13 6.95
CA HIS A 90 -2.68 14.43 6.27
C HIS A 90 -2.52 12.90 6.36
N ILE A 91 -1.30 12.40 6.19
CA ILE A 91 -1.00 10.96 6.30
C ILE A 91 -1.01 10.55 7.76
N TYR A 92 -0.42 11.36 8.64
CA TYR A 92 -0.45 11.13 10.08
C TYR A 92 -1.90 11.00 10.58
N ASP A 93 -2.77 11.97 10.31
CA ASP A 93 -4.16 11.96 10.77
C ASP A 93 -4.95 10.80 10.15
N SER A 94 -4.66 10.43 8.91
CA SER A 94 -5.25 9.24 8.29
C SER A 94 -4.90 7.96 9.07
N VAL A 95 -3.64 7.80 9.47
CA VAL A 95 -3.18 6.62 10.23
C VAL A 95 -3.74 6.60 11.65
N TRP A 96 -3.70 7.74 12.35
CA TRP A 96 -3.97 7.78 13.78
C TRP A 96 -5.42 8.10 14.15
N ASN A 97 -6.13 8.87 13.32
CA ASN A 97 -7.49 9.33 13.62
C ASN A 97 -8.53 8.61 12.77
N THR A 98 -8.30 8.52 11.45
CA THR A 98 -9.30 7.98 10.51
C THR A 98 -9.30 6.45 10.47
N PHE A 99 -8.12 5.83 10.31
CA PHE A 99 -8.01 4.39 10.02
C PHE A 99 -7.37 3.58 11.16
N SER A 100 -7.20 4.15 12.35
CA SER A 100 -6.49 3.48 13.45
C SER A 100 -7.10 2.14 13.84
N GLY A 101 -8.43 2.00 13.80
CA GLY A 101 -9.13 0.73 14.00
C GLY A 101 -8.83 -0.28 12.90
N SER A 102 -8.98 0.11 11.64
CA SER A 102 -8.72 -0.75 10.46
C SER A 102 -7.26 -1.20 10.39
N ILE A 103 -6.31 -0.32 10.76
CA ILE A 103 -4.88 -0.64 10.83
C ILE A 103 -4.63 -1.71 11.90
N ARG A 104 -5.24 -1.60 13.09
CA ARG A 104 -5.11 -2.65 14.12
C ARG A 104 -5.68 -3.99 13.65
N ILE A 105 -6.79 -3.97 12.91
CA ILE A 105 -7.40 -5.20 12.37
C ILE A 105 -6.46 -5.86 11.36
N ILE A 106 -5.94 -5.12 10.38
CA ILE A 106 -5.10 -5.72 9.33
C ILE A 106 -3.77 -6.24 9.87
N LEU A 107 -3.14 -5.52 10.82
CA LEU A 107 -1.88 -5.94 11.45
C LEU A 107 -2.02 -7.22 12.29
N ASN A 108 -3.24 -7.54 12.75
CA ASN A 108 -3.53 -8.78 13.47
C ASN A 108 -4.17 -9.85 12.58
N ASN A 109 -4.26 -9.63 11.27
CA ASN A 109 -4.88 -10.57 10.35
C ASN A 109 -3.85 -11.54 9.76
N LYS A 110 -3.91 -12.80 10.19
CA LYS A 110 -3.04 -13.88 9.67
C LYS A 110 -3.24 -14.17 8.18
N PHE A 111 -4.44 -13.96 7.64
CA PHE A 111 -4.76 -14.26 6.23
C PHE A 111 -4.12 -13.28 5.26
N THR A 112 -3.70 -12.10 5.74
CA THR A 112 -2.93 -11.13 4.96
C THR A 112 -1.44 -11.16 5.31
N PHE A 113 -0.97 -12.14 6.09
CA PHE A 113 0.44 -12.30 6.45
C PHE A 113 1.07 -13.41 5.61
N GLN A 114 2.11 -13.09 4.82
CA GLN A 114 2.69 -14.03 3.84
C GLN A 114 3.06 -15.39 4.44
N GLN A 115 3.67 -15.42 5.62
CA GLN A 115 4.18 -16.66 6.19
C GLN A 115 3.09 -17.63 6.67
N PHE A 116 1.87 -17.14 6.91
CA PHE A 116 0.73 -18.03 7.12
C PHE A 116 0.50 -18.90 5.86
N TRP A 117 0.60 -18.30 4.68
CA TRP A 117 0.49 -19.03 3.41
C TRP A 117 1.72 -19.88 3.11
N ASP A 118 2.91 -19.41 3.46
CA ASP A 118 4.15 -20.21 3.29
C ASP A 118 4.07 -21.52 4.10
N TYR A 119 3.49 -21.49 5.31
CA TYR A 119 3.18 -22.68 6.10
C TYR A 119 2.18 -23.60 5.41
N HIS A 120 1.04 -23.06 4.94
CA HIS A 120 0.03 -23.86 4.23
C HIS A 120 0.53 -24.45 2.91
N ASN A 121 1.56 -23.84 2.31
CA ASN A 121 2.25 -24.34 1.12
C ASN A 121 3.40 -25.31 1.45
N GLY A 122 3.64 -25.64 2.73
CA GLY A 122 4.67 -26.57 3.17
C GLY A 122 6.11 -26.05 3.07
N LEU A 123 6.30 -24.72 2.98
CA LEU A 123 7.62 -24.09 2.83
C LEU A 123 8.32 -23.85 4.18
N ILE A 124 7.54 -23.69 5.25
CA ILE A 124 8.01 -23.48 6.63
C ILE A 124 7.14 -24.27 7.60
N THR A 125 7.63 -24.44 8.83
CA THR A 125 6.92 -25.11 9.92
C THR A 125 5.87 -24.21 10.57
N GLU A 126 4.95 -24.82 11.33
CA GLU A 126 3.95 -24.09 12.11
C GLU A 126 4.62 -23.14 13.13
N THR A 127 5.67 -23.62 13.79
CA THR A 127 6.43 -22.85 14.78
C THR A 127 7.07 -21.60 14.14
N GLU A 128 7.69 -21.74 12.97
CA GLU A 128 8.35 -20.62 12.30
C GLU A 128 7.38 -19.48 11.96
N TRP A 129 6.20 -19.79 11.40
CA TRP A 129 5.23 -18.74 11.05
C TRP A 129 4.63 -18.10 12.30
N LEU A 130 4.31 -18.89 13.35
CA LEU A 130 3.74 -18.39 14.60
C LEU A 130 4.70 -17.41 15.29
N GLU A 131 5.97 -17.79 15.44
CA GLU A 131 6.97 -16.93 16.05
C GLU A 131 7.17 -15.64 15.27
N SER A 132 7.20 -15.74 13.94
CA SER A 132 7.39 -14.58 13.08
C SER A 132 6.19 -13.65 13.07
N PHE A 133 4.98 -14.20 13.11
CA PHE A 133 3.76 -13.41 13.25
C PHE A 133 3.73 -12.66 14.59
N GLU A 134 4.14 -13.33 15.68
CA GLU A 134 4.24 -12.68 16.99
C GLU A 134 5.34 -11.61 17.01
N ARG A 135 6.52 -11.86 16.42
CA ARG A 135 7.56 -10.83 16.24
C ARG A 135 7.05 -9.63 15.46
N ASN A 136 6.28 -9.85 14.38
CA ASN A 136 5.71 -8.78 13.57
C ASN A 136 4.71 -7.94 14.38
N LYS A 137 3.82 -8.61 15.14
CA LYS A 137 2.88 -7.93 16.05
C LYS A 137 3.59 -7.09 17.10
N GLN A 138 4.64 -7.61 17.74
CA GLN A 138 5.43 -6.84 18.71
C GLN A 138 6.10 -5.62 18.06
N LYS A 139 6.66 -5.78 16.86
CA LYS A 139 7.23 -4.66 16.10
C LYS A 139 6.17 -3.59 15.80
N ALA A 140 4.98 -4.00 15.36
CA ALA A 140 3.87 -3.11 15.08
C ALA A 140 3.36 -2.39 16.34
N LEU A 141 3.27 -3.09 17.48
CA LEU A 141 2.92 -2.48 18.77
C LEU A 141 3.95 -1.44 19.21
N ASN A 142 5.24 -1.72 19.03
CA ASN A 142 6.30 -0.77 19.31
C ASN A 142 6.16 0.48 18.43
N ALA A 143 6.00 0.31 17.11
CA ALA A 143 5.74 1.43 16.19
C ALA A 143 4.47 2.22 16.57
N LEU A 144 3.42 1.52 17.02
CA LEU A 144 2.19 2.14 17.50
C LEU A 144 2.45 3.04 18.72
N SER A 145 3.25 2.56 19.68
CA SER A 145 3.58 3.31 20.91
C SER A 145 4.48 4.52 20.65
N GLN A 146 5.41 4.42 19.69
CA GLN A 146 6.33 5.51 19.33
C GLN A 146 5.72 6.50 18.33
N LYS A 147 4.47 6.29 17.91
CA LYS A 147 3.82 7.04 16.84
C LYS A 147 4.62 7.07 15.53
N ASP A 148 5.26 5.94 15.21
CA ASP A 148 6.09 5.79 14.01
C ASP A 148 5.20 5.52 12.77
N THR A 149 4.66 6.61 12.19
CA THR A 149 3.78 6.55 11.01
C THR A 149 4.39 5.78 9.83
N PRO A 150 5.66 6.03 9.41
CA PRO A 150 6.29 5.26 8.34
C PRO A 150 6.32 3.76 8.60
N GLU A 151 6.73 3.33 9.79
CA GLU A 151 6.88 1.90 10.10
C GLU A 151 5.52 1.20 10.16
N ILE A 152 4.48 1.87 10.65
CA ILE A 152 3.10 1.38 10.59
C ILE A 152 2.63 1.20 9.16
N LEU A 153 2.86 2.19 8.29
CA LEU A 153 2.48 2.09 6.88
C LEU A 153 3.24 0.97 6.17
N VAL A 154 4.54 0.80 6.42
CA VAL A 154 5.30 -0.32 5.86
C VAL A 154 4.70 -1.67 6.28
N ALA A 155 4.33 -1.82 7.55
CA ALA A 155 3.68 -3.03 8.02
C ALA A 155 2.33 -3.25 7.32
N VAL A 156 1.46 -2.24 7.27
CA VAL A 156 0.15 -2.32 6.59
C VAL A 156 0.29 -2.71 5.12
N PHE A 157 1.18 -2.04 4.38
CA PHE A 157 1.40 -2.32 2.96
C PHE A 157 2.00 -3.71 2.70
N ASN A 158 2.78 -4.27 3.62
CA ASN A 158 3.20 -5.68 3.51
C ASN A 158 1.99 -6.62 3.57
N HIS A 159 1.01 -6.34 4.43
CA HIS A 159 -0.24 -7.10 4.47
C HIS A 159 -1.06 -6.93 3.18
N LEU A 160 -1.17 -5.69 2.68
CA LEU A 160 -1.85 -5.41 1.41
C LEU A 160 -1.13 -6.08 0.23
N TYR A 161 0.20 -6.16 0.24
CA TYR A 161 0.98 -6.85 -0.80
C TYR A 161 0.64 -8.34 -0.87
N THR A 162 0.54 -9.01 0.29
CA THR A 162 0.09 -10.41 0.34
C THR A 162 -1.32 -10.54 -0.20
N LEU A 163 -2.27 -9.69 0.21
CA LEU A 163 -3.63 -9.71 -0.32
C LEU A 163 -3.67 -9.52 -1.84
N ARG A 164 -2.92 -8.55 -2.37
CA ARG A 164 -2.79 -8.31 -3.82
C ARG A 164 -2.29 -9.54 -4.55
N ASN A 165 -1.31 -10.24 -3.99
CA ASN A 165 -0.80 -11.46 -4.61
C ASN A 165 -1.84 -12.57 -4.62
N GLN A 166 -2.63 -12.72 -3.55
CA GLN A 166 -3.72 -13.68 -3.53
C GLN A 166 -4.75 -13.40 -4.63
N ILE A 167 -5.19 -12.14 -4.78
CA ILE A 167 -6.17 -11.76 -5.81
C ILE A 167 -5.60 -11.96 -7.22
N ILE A 168 -4.42 -11.40 -7.50
CA ILE A 168 -3.85 -11.40 -8.85
C ILE A 168 -3.44 -12.80 -9.34
N HIS A 169 -3.01 -13.67 -8.42
CA HIS A 169 -2.57 -15.03 -8.79
C HIS A 169 -3.68 -16.08 -8.62
N GLY A 170 -4.93 -15.68 -8.35
CA GLY A 170 -6.07 -16.59 -8.25
C GLY A 170 -6.11 -17.41 -6.95
N GLY A 171 -5.38 -16.97 -5.92
CA GLY A 171 -5.43 -17.54 -4.56
C GLY A 171 -6.59 -17.01 -3.71
N ALA A 172 -7.38 -16.06 -4.23
CA ALA A 172 -8.61 -15.56 -3.62
C ALA A 172 -9.82 -15.81 -4.53
N THR A 173 -10.99 -16.01 -3.92
CA THR A 173 -12.29 -16.06 -4.63
C THR A 173 -12.81 -14.63 -4.79
N PHE A 174 -13.33 -14.32 -5.98
CA PHE A 174 -13.97 -13.04 -6.28
C PHE A 174 -15.26 -12.86 -5.48
N ASN A 175 -15.46 -11.68 -4.87
CA ASN A 175 -16.67 -11.34 -4.11
C ASN A 175 -17.43 -10.15 -4.68
#